data_AF-A0ABD2H0R5-F1
#
_entry.id   AF-A0ABD2H0R5-F1
#
_cell.length_a   1.000
_cell.length_b   1.000
_cell.length_c   1.000
_cell.angle_alpha   90.00
_cell.angle_beta   90.00
_cell.angle_gamma   90.00
#
_symmetry.space_group_name_H-M   'P 1'
#
loop_
_entity.id
_entity.type
_entity.pdbx_description
1 polymer ?
#
loop_
_entity_poly.entity_id
_entity_poly.type
_entity_poly.pdbx_seq_one_letter_code
_entity_poly.pdbx_strand_id
1 'polypeptide(L)'
;MAANAILISNKTPIVETLCADYTLILNKAVQNKLITQREYKNLKSINKLNAEGHVVELLDRIMDKGEKTCLAFLNLLQTDEEIQQTYPELNNILKKENCPLPYPVQACSVDNTVEATGGPSSENGSRDTARPSAGGTAQYTMVDGG
;
A
#
# COMPACT_ATOMS: atom_id res chain seq x y z
N MET A 1 -12.97 -7.97 5.40
CA MET A 1 -12.16 -6.80 4.99
C MET A 1 -10.71 -7.12 5.30
N ALA A 2 -9.77 -6.76 4.43
CA ALA A 2 -8.34 -6.99 4.69
C ALA A 2 -7.86 -6.03 5.81
N ALA A 3 -7.01 -6.52 6.72
CA ALA A 3 -6.40 -5.74 7.78
C ALA A 3 -5.59 -4.56 7.24
N ASN A 4 -4.85 -4.75 6.14
CA ASN A 4 -4.17 -3.64 5.48
C ASN A 4 -5.16 -2.58 4.98
N ALA A 5 -6.29 -2.98 4.39
CA ALA A 5 -7.31 -2.04 3.93
C ALA A 5 -7.89 -1.20 5.08
N ILE A 6 -8.11 -1.81 6.25
CA ILE A 6 -8.57 -1.09 7.46
C ILE A 6 -7.53 -0.03 7.88
N LEU A 7 -6.24 -0.38 7.90
CA LEU A 7 -5.17 0.56 8.25
C LEU A 7 -5.07 1.71 7.24
N ILE A 8 -5.22 1.43 5.94
CA ILE A 8 -5.18 2.44 4.89
C ILE A 8 -6.38 3.39 4.99
N SER A 9 -7.61 2.86 5.11
CA SER A 9 -8.83 3.67 5.20
C SER A 9 -8.84 4.58 6.44
N ASN A 10 -8.24 4.12 7.54
CA ASN A 10 -8.19 4.84 8.82
C ASN A 10 -6.82 5.45 9.11
N LYS A 11 -5.94 5.58 8.11
CA LYS A 11 -4.54 5.99 8.35
C LYS A 11 -4.45 7.30 9.13
N THR A 12 -5.15 8.33 8.68
CA THR A 12 -5.15 9.65 9.33
C THR A 12 -5.65 9.61 10.79
N PRO A 13 -6.87 9.12 11.11
CA PRO A 13 -7.34 9.11 12.49
C PRO A 13 -6.52 8.20 13.42
N ILE A 14 -5.99 7.08 12.90
CA ILE A 14 -5.06 6.23 13.65
C ILE A 14 -3.78 6.99 13.99
N VAL A 15 -3.18 7.67 13.00
CA VAL A 15 -1.97 8.48 13.21
C VAL A 15 -2.22 9.55 14.26
N GLU A 16 -3.25 10.37 14.08
CA GLU A 16 -3.61 11.46 15.00
C GLU A 16 -3.75 10.96 16.45
N THR A 17 -4.40 9.81 16.62
CA THR A 17 -4.61 9.21 17.94
C THR A 17 -3.31 8.71 18.56
N LEU A 18 -2.50 7.96 17.80
CA LEU A 18 -1.27 7.36 18.30
C LEU A 18 -0.16 8.40 18.55
N CYS A 19 -0.22 9.57 17.91
CA CYS A 19 0.69 10.69 18.14
C CYS A 19 0.73 11.16 19.59
N ALA A 20 -0.35 10.98 20.35
CA ALA A 20 -0.42 11.40 21.76
C ALA A 20 0.68 10.75 22.62
N ASP A 21 1.07 9.52 22.31
CA ASP A 21 2.26 8.88 22.87
C ASP A 21 2.90 7.92 21.86
N TYR A 22 3.63 8.47 20.90
CA TYR A 22 4.28 7.63 19.89
C TYR A 22 5.32 6.65 20.48
N THR A 23 5.82 6.90 21.70
CA THR A 23 6.82 6.05 22.33
C THR A 23 6.22 4.77 22.88
N LEU A 24 5.03 4.86 23.49
CA LEU A 24 4.27 3.72 23.97
C LEU A 24 4.00 2.75 22.82
N ILE A 25 3.46 3.24 21.70
CA ILE A 25 3.10 2.37 20.58
C ILE A 25 4.33 1.72 19.92
N LEU A 26 5.43 2.45 19.77
CA LEU A 26 6.69 1.89 19.26
C LEU A 26 7.20 0.77 20.18
N ASN A 27 7.13 0.97 21.51
CA ASN A 27 7.55 -0.04 22.48
C ASN A 27 6.67 -1.30 22.40
N LYS A 28 5.34 -1.13 22.32
CA LYS A 28 4.39 -2.23 22.19
C LYS A 28 4.56 -3.00 20.88
N ALA A 29 4.85 -2.32 19.77
CA ALA A 29 5.11 -2.96 18.48
C ALA A 29 6.35 -3.87 18.51
N VAL A 30 7.41 -3.50 19.24
CA VAL A 30 8.59 -4.35 19.43
C VAL A 30 8.32 -5.50 20.39
N GLN A 31 7.63 -5.24 21.51
CA GLN A 31 7.29 -6.27 22.49
C GLN A 31 6.47 -7.41 21.86
N ASN A 32 5.55 -7.05 20.97
CA ASN A 32 4.71 -7.99 20.22
C ASN A 32 5.36 -8.52 18.94
N LYS A 33 6.64 -8.20 18.70
CA LYS A 33 7.42 -8.65 17.54
C LYS A 33 6.81 -8.28 16.18
N LEU A 34 6.01 -7.20 16.14
CA LEU A 34 5.47 -6.64 14.90
C LEU A 34 6.58 -5.96 14.09
N ILE A 35 7.53 -5.36 14.80
CA ILE A 35 8.79 -4.86 14.27
C ILE A 35 9.97 -5.43 15.07
N THR A 36 11.12 -5.48 14.43
CA THR A 36 12.38 -5.91 15.04
C THR A 36 13.00 -4.81 15.88
N GLN A 37 13.89 -5.19 16.81
CA GLN A 37 14.69 -4.24 17.59
C GLN A 37 15.52 -3.30 16.69
N ARG A 38 16.01 -3.78 15.54
CA ARG A 38 16.75 -2.96 14.58
C ARG A 38 15.85 -1.91 13.93
N GLU A 39 14.65 -2.30 13.51
CA GLU A 39 13.67 -1.37 12.93
C GLU A 39 13.26 -0.30 13.95
N TYR A 40 13.02 -0.68 15.20
CA TYR A 40 12.73 0.28 16.28
C TYR A 40 13.86 1.28 16.51
N LYS A 41 15.11 0.82 16.59
CA LYS A 41 16.27 1.72 16.73
C LYS A 41 16.36 2.68 15.54
N ASN A 42 16.15 2.17 14.33
CA ASN A 42 16.13 3.00 13.12
C ASN A 42 15.03 4.06 13.20
N LEU A 43 13.79 3.66 13.52
CA LEU A 43 12.64 4.57 13.69
C LEU A 43 12.91 5.64 14.75
N LYS A 44 13.50 5.28 15.89
CA LYS A 44 13.87 6.24 16.95
C LYS A 44 15.03 7.16 16.59
N SER A 45 15.95 6.72 15.73
CA SER A 45 17.13 7.49 15.35
C SER A 45 16.87 8.58 14.30
N ILE A 46 15.62 8.69 13.82
CA ILE A 46 15.24 9.69 12.83
C ILE A 46 15.08 11.06 13.50
N ASN A 47 16.20 11.79 13.63
CA ASN A 47 16.26 13.08 14.33
C ASN A 47 15.39 14.22 13.77
N LYS A 48 14.75 14.04 12.62
CA LYS A 48 13.97 15.11 11.95
C LYS A 48 12.45 14.87 11.99
N LEU A 49 11.97 13.75 12.51
CA LEU A 49 10.54 13.48 12.57
C LEU A 49 9.95 14.02 13.87
N ASN A 50 8.75 14.57 13.75
CA ASN A 50 7.87 14.81 14.88
C ASN A 50 7.17 13.49 15.27
N ALA A 51 6.36 13.51 16.33
CA ALA A 51 5.61 12.33 16.79
C ALA A 51 4.80 11.69 15.65
N GLU A 52 4.15 12.51 14.82
CA GLU A 52 3.40 12.07 13.64
C GLU A 52 4.26 11.31 12.64
N GLY A 53 5.42 11.87 12.28
CA GLY A 53 6.37 11.20 11.40
C GLY A 53 6.80 9.83 11.91
N HIS A 54 7.04 9.69 13.21
CA HIS A 54 7.39 8.39 13.79
C HIS A 54 6.25 7.38 13.73
N VAL A 55 5.00 7.81 13.92
CA VAL A 55 3.82 6.94 13.82
C VAL A 55 3.56 6.54 12.38
N VAL A 56 3.68 7.46 11.42
CA VAL A 56 3.51 7.17 9.98
C VAL A 56 4.52 6.12 9.53
N GLU A 57 5.80 6.29 9.86
CA GLU A 57 6.84 5.33 9.53
C GLU A 57 6.63 3.96 10.20
N LEU A 58 6.09 3.93 11.42
CA LEU A 58 5.70 2.69 12.08
C LEU A 58 4.58 1.97 11.31
N LEU A 59 3.53 2.69 10.90
CA LEU A 59 2.42 2.11 10.14
C LEU A 59 2.89 1.59 8.78
N ASP A 60 3.71 2.36 8.07
CA ASP A 60 4.26 1.97 6.78
C ASP A 60 5.10 0.69 6.92
N ARG A 61 5.94 0.62 7.96
CA ARG A 61 6.70 -0.61 8.26
C ARG A 61 5.81 -1.82 8.55
N ILE A 62 4.68 -1.63 9.23
CA ILE A 62 3.72 -2.70 9.55
C ILE A 62 3.03 -3.18 8.27
N MET A 63 2.60 -2.25 7.42
CA MET A 63 1.95 -2.55 6.13
C MET A 63 2.90 -3.27 5.17
N ASP A 64 4.17 -2.87 5.12
CA ASP A 64 5.21 -3.49 4.28
C ASP A 64 5.48 -4.96 4.63
N LYS A 65 5.30 -5.34 5.91
CA LYS A 65 5.46 -6.73 6.36
C LYS A 65 4.31 -7.64 5.94
N GLY A 66 3.18 -7.06 5.55
CA GLY A 66 2.03 -7.75 5.01
C GLY A 66 0.91 -8.03 6.00
N GLU A 67 -0.14 -8.65 5.47
CA GLU A 67 -1.47 -8.74 6.07
C GLU A 67 -1.49 -9.34 7.48
N LYS A 68 -0.67 -10.36 7.75
CA LYS A 68 -0.60 -11.00 9.08
C LYS A 68 -0.14 -10.01 10.15
N THR A 69 0.84 -9.17 9.83
CA THR A 69 1.36 -8.16 10.75
C THR A 69 0.36 -7.03 10.92
N CYS A 70 -0.32 -6.61 9.85
CA CYS A 70 -1.42 -5.64 9.95
C CYS A 70 -2.52 -6.13 10.90
N LEU A 71 -2.95 -7.40 10.76
CA LEU A 71 -3.97 -7.98 11.62
C LEU A 71 -3.50 -8.05 13.08
N ALA A 72 -2.26 -8.50 13.32
CA ALA A 72 -1.69 -8.54 14.66
C ALA A 72 -1.58 -7.15 15.30
N PHE A 73 -1.25 -6.12 14.51
CA PHE A 73 -1.25 -4.74 14.98
C PHE A 73 -2.66 -4.24 15.32
N LEU A 74 -3.65 -4.46 14.46
CA LEU A 74 -5.04 -4.09 14.73
C LEU A 74 -5.60 -4.79 15.98
N ASN A 75 -5.24 -6.06 16.20
CA ASN A 75 -5.60 -6.77 17.42
C ASN A 75 -4.92 -6.15 18.64
N LEU A 76 -3.61 -5.87 18.55
CA LEU A 76 -2.86 -5.20 19.61
C LEU A 76 -3.52 -3.87 20.00
N LEU A 77 -3.91 -3.06 19.01
CA LEU A 77 -4.60 -1.78 19.24
C LEU A 77 -5.91 -1.93 20.01
N GLN A 78 -6.62 -3.05 19.84
CA GLN A 78 -7.94 -3.30 20.44
C GLN A 78 -7.88 -4.03 21.78
N THR A 79 -6.88 -4.88 21.99
CA THR A 79 -6.85 -5.82 23.12
C THR A 79 -5.89 -5.44 24.25
N ASP A 80 -4.85 -4.65 23.97
CA ASP A 80 -3.88 -4.27 25.01
C ASP A 80 -4.46 -3.20 25.92
N GLU A 81 -4.52 -3.50 27.22
CA GLU A 81 -5.16 -2.64 28.23
C GLU A 81 -4.49 -1.27 28.34
N GLU A 82 -3.15 -1.22 28.26
CA GLU A 82 -2.40 0.04 28.36
C GLU A 82 -2.68 0.92 27.13
N ILE A 83 -2.68 0.33 25.93
CA ILE A 83 -3.05 1.04 24.70
C ILE A 83 -4.50 1.56 24.79
N GLN A 84 -5.43 0.75 25.27
CA GLN A 84 -6.84 1.14 25.39
C GLN A 84 -7.05 2.27 26.41
N GLN A 85 -6.28 2.28 27.50
CA GLN A 85 -6.31 3.35 28.49
C GLN A 85 -5.70 4.64 27.96
N THR A 86 -4.60 4.56 27.20
CA THR A 86 -3.94 5.74 26.63
C THR A 86 -4.72 6.32 25.44
N TYR A 87 -5.37 5.47 24.64
CA TYR A 87 -6.05 5.87 23.40
C TYR A 87 -7.50 5.33 23.32
N PRO A 88 -8.41 5.85 24.16
CA PRO A 88 -9.78 5.35 24.22
C PRO A 88 -10.55 5.49 22.89
N GLU A 89 -10.16 6.47 22.04
CA GLU A 89 -10.80 6.73 20.75
C GLU A 89 -10.49 5.68 19.67
N LEU A 90 -9.44 4.85 19.84
CA LEU A 90 -9.06 3.84 18.84
C LEU A 90 -10.20 2.85 18.55
N ASN A 91 -10.95 2.45 19.58
CA ASN A 91 -12.08 1.54 19.38
C ASN A 91 -13.17 2.15 18.51
N ASN A 92 -13.43 3.46 18.64
CA ASN A 92 -14.45 4.13 17.84
C ASN A 92 -14.01 4.21 16.38
N ILE A 93 -12.74 4.56 16.14
CA ILE A 93 -12.14 4.64 14.81
C ILE A 93 -12.18 3.28 14.12
N LEU A 94 -11.69 2.22 14.78
CA LEU A 94 -11.59 0.88 14.20
C LEU A 94 -12.96 0.21 14.00
N LYS A 95 -13.98 0.54 14.80
CA LYS A 95 -15.35 0.02 14.64
C LYS A 95 -16.15 0.71 13.53
N LYS A 96 -15.82 1.96 13.19
CA LYS A 96 -16.57 2.76 12.21
C LYS A 96 -16.56 2.16 10.80
N GLU A 97 -15.58 1.33 10.48
CA GLU A 97 -15.39 0.75 9.14
C GLU A 97 -16.05 -0.64 8.96
N ASN A 98 -16.85 -1.07 9.93
CA ASN A 98 -17.93 -2.02 9.67
C ASN A 98 -19.08 -1.40 8.86
N CYS A 99 -19.04 -0.09 8.59
CA CYS A 99 -19.90 0.55 7.59
C CYS A 99 -19.23 0.45 6.21
N PRO A 100 -19.77 -0.33 5.26
CA PRO A 100 -19.23 -0.38 3.92
C PRO A 100 -19.40 0.99 3.27
N LEU A 101 -18.31 1.74 3.14
CA LEU A 101 -18.32 2.93 2.29
C LEU A 101 -18.34 2.47 0.81
N PRO A 102 -19.22 3.03 -0.02
CA PRO A 102 -19.27 2.69 -1.44
C PRO A 102 -18.05 3.35 -2.08
N TYR A 103 -17.12 2.54 -2.59
CA TYR A 103 -16.18 3.05 -3.58
C TYR A 103 -16.99 3.52 -4.80
N PRO A 104 -16.91 4.79 -5.24
CA PRO A 104 -17.44 5.15 -6.53
C PRO A 104 -16.57 4.48 -7.59
N VAL A 105 -17.11 3.43 -8.18
CA VAL A 105 -16.65 2.86 -9.45
C VAL A 105 -16.84 3.93 -10.51
N GLN A 106 -15.80 4.71 -10.83
CA GLN A 106 -15.77 5.35 -12.13
C GLN A 106 -15.24 4.34 -13.14
N ALA A 107 -16.19 3.54 -13.61
CA ALA A 107 -16.05 2.77 -14.82
C ALA A 107 -15.78 3.72 -15.98
N CYS A 108 -14.79 3.35 -16.81
CA CYS A 108 -14.61 3.89 -18.14
C CYS A 108 -15.93 3.71 -18.91
N SER A 109 -16.68 4.78 -19.18
CA SER A 109 -17.74 4.76 -20.19
C SER A 109 -17.18 5.35 -21.46
N VAL A 110 -16.74 4.45 -22.35
CA VAL A 110 -16.74 4.70 -23.78
C VAL A 110 -18.19 4.57 -24.21
N ASP A 111 -18.79 5.61 -24.78
CA ASP A 111 -19.92 5.44 -25.68
C ASP A 111 -19.85 6.46 -26.82
N ASN A 112 -19.75 5.91 -28.02
CA ASN A 112 -19.85 6.60 -29.29
C ASN A 112 -21.31 7.00 -29.52
N THR A 113 -21.57 8.22 -29.96
CA THR A 113 -22.68 8.45 -30.89
C THR A 113 -22.34 9.56 -31.86
N VAL A 114 -22.57 9.20 -33.12
CA VAL A 114 -22.32 9.82 -34.41
C VAL A 114 -23.06 11.13 -34.63
N GLU A 115 -22.56 12.01 -35.51
CA GLU A 115 -23.39 12.84 -36.40
C GLU A 115 -22.59 13.29 -37.63
N ALA A 116 -23.35 13.52 -38.70
CA ALA A 116 -23.01 13.35 -40.11
C ALA A 116 -22.03 14.39 -40.69
N THR A 117 -21.40 14.05 -41.83
CA THR A 117 -21.71 14.67 -43.14
C THR A 117 -20.67 14.30 -44.23
N GLY A 118 -21.16 13.83 -45.38
CA GLY A 118 -20.65 14.25 -46.69
C GLY A 118 -19.64 13.36 -47.45
N GLY A 119 -20.16 12.59 -48.41
CA GLY A 119 -19.67 12.62 -49.80
C GLY A 119 -18.42 11.81 -50.21
N PRO A 120 -18.22 11.55 -51.52
CA PRO A 120 -17.93 10.20 -52.01
C PRO A 120 -16.56 10.00 -52.69
N SER A 121 -16.25 8.71 -52.95
CA SER A 121 -15.45 8.16 -54.06
C SER A 121 -14.01 8.65 -54.28
N SER A 122 -13.03 7.74 -54.18
CA SER A 122 -12.27 7.23 -55.35
C SER A 122 -11.11 6.30 -54.94
N GLU A 123 -10.82 5.40 -55.87
CA GLU A 123 -9.80 4.36 -55.91
C GLU A 123 -8.34 4.81 -55.73
N ASN A 124 -7.51 3.79 -55.48
CA ASN A 124 -6.06 3.62 -55.68
C ASN A 124 -5.39 3.24 -54.35
N GLY A 125 -4.62 2.18 -54.19
CA GLY A 125 -3.94 1.31 -55.15
C GLY A 125 -2.61 0.91 -54.51
N SER A 126 -2.35 -0.39 -54.41
CA SER A 126 -1.04 -1.06 -54.26
C SER A 126 0.01 -0.50 -53.29
N ARG A 127 0.46 -1.35 -52.36
CA ARG A 127 1.78 -2.01 -52.47
C ARG A 127 2.03 -2.98 -51.31
N ASP A 128 2.14 -4.24 -51.69
CA ASP A 128 2.99 -5.23 -51.04
C ASP A 128 4.38 -4.67 -50.72
N THR A 129 4.89 -4.94 -49.51
CA THR A 129 6.31 -5.31 -49.30
C THR A 129 6.45 -6.17 -48.04
N ALA A 130 6.64 -7.48 -48.26
CA ALA A 130 7.67 -8.38 -47.70
C ALA A 130 8.40 -7.95 -46.39
N ARG A 131 8.30 -8.72 -45.29
CA ARG A 131 9.11 -9.91 -44.86
C ARG A 131 10.33 -9.53 -43.96
N PRO A 132 11.00 -10.47 -43.24
CA PRO A 132 11.30 -10.38 -41.81
C PRO A 132 12.82 -10.56 -41.52
N SER A 133 13.25 -10.58 -40.25
CA SER A 133 14.49 -11.27 -39.80
C SER A 133 14.54 -11.21 -38.26
N ALA A 134 14.52 -12.33 -37.54
CA ALA A 134 15.69 -13.13 -37.12
C ALA A 134 16.75 -12.26 -36.40
N GLY A 135 17.23 -12.55 -35.20
CA GLY A 135 17.45 -13.80 -34.47
C GLY A 135 18.69 -13.53 -33.60
N GLY A 136 18.86 -14.19 -32.46
CA GLY A 136 20.05 -13.95 -31.64
C GLY A 136 20.03 -14.61 -30.28
N THR A 137 19.98 -15.94 -30.25
CA THR A 137 20.36 -16.73 -29.09
C THR A 137 21.88 -16.78 -29.03
N ALA A 138 22.49 -16.37 -27.91
CA ALA A 138 23.89 -16.65 -27.63
C ALA A 138 23.97 -17.44 -26.32
N GLN A 139 24.36 -18.71 -26.45
CA GLN A 139 24.83 -19.52 -25.34
C GLN A 139 26.30 -19.15 -25.07
N TYR A 140 26.67 -19.03 -23.80
CA TYR A 140 28.07 -18.93 -23.38
C TYR A 140 28.44 -20.25 -22.69
N THR A 141 29.34 -21.00 -23.31
CA THR A 141 30.03 -22.15 -22.72
C THR A 141 31.54 -21.91 -22.75
N MET A 142 32.21 -22.58 -21.81
CA MET A 142 33.65 -22.85 -21.69
C MET A 142 34.48 -21.79 -20.95
N VAL A 143 35.16 -22.20 -19.87
CA VAL A 143 36.57 -22.63 -19.96
C VAL A 143 36.97 -23.53 -18.78
N ASP A 144 37.58 -24.65 -19.13
CA ASP A 144 38.46 -25.52 -18.33
C ASP A 144 39.71 -24.76 -17.83
N GLY A 145 40.31 -25.22 -16.74
CA GLY A 145 41.64 -24.79 -16.35
C GLY A 145 42.20 -25.46 -15.11
N GLY A 146 43.00 -26.53 -15.32
CA GLY A 146 44.28 -26.79 -14.65
C GLY A 146 44.26 -27.40 -13.26
#